data_AF-A0A7C3V880-F1
#
_entry.id   AF-A0A7C3V880-F1
#
_cell.length_a   1.000
_cell.length_b   1.000
_cell.length_c   1.000
_cell.angle_alpha   90.00
_cell.angle_beta   90.00
_cell.angle_gamma   90.00
#
_symmetry.space_group_name_H-M   'P 1'
#
loop_
_entity.id
_entity.type
_entity.pdbx_description
1 polymer ?
#
loop_
_entity_poly.entity_id
_entity_poly.type
_entity_poly.pdbx_seq_one_letter_code
_entity_poly.pdbx_strand_id
1 'polypeptide(L)'
;MRKISKILVALALALMMAGPVMAQAKTGAKATAQTQGKPQTKCPVLGGNIDRNIYADYKGYRIYFCCQGCDAEFKKNPEMYLEKMKAEGITPEKTPAAPAPKGK
;
A
#
# COMPACT_ATOMS: atom_id res chain seq x y z
N MET A 1 -28.11 29.63 -54.79
CA MET A 1 -29.48 30.15 -54.56
C MET A 1 -29.59 30.56 -53.09
N ARG A 2 -29.12 31.76 -52.72
CA ARG A 2 -29.95 32.94 -52.44
C ARG A 2 -31.25 32.59 -51.68
N LYS A 3 -31.24 32.68 -50.34
CA LYS A 3 -32.17 33.53 -49.57
C LYS A 3 -31.54 33.92 -48.23
N ILE A 4 -30.79 34.99 -48.32
CA ILE A 4 -30.47 35.90 -47.23
C ILE A 4 -31.80 36.57 -46.81
N SER A 5 -32.16 36.44 -45.55
CA SER A 5 -33.00 37.40 -44.82
C SER A 5 -32.55 37.30 -43.36
N LYS A 6 -31.40 37.87 -42.98
CA LYS A 6 -31.27 39.25 -42.46
C LYS A 6 -32.49 39.69 -41.67
N ILE A 7 -32.21 40.24 -40.48
CA ILE A 7 -33.07 41.06 -39.58
C ILE A 7 -33.64 40.20 -38.44
N LEU A 8 -33.33 40.37 -37.15
CA LEU A 8 -32.61 41.38 -36.37
C LEU A 8 -32.31 40.77 -34.98
N VAL A 9 -31.09 40.98 -34.48
CA VAL A 9 -30.79 41.49 -33.12
C VAL A 9 -31.35 40.72 -31.91
N ALA A 10 -30.46 40.04 -31.17
CA ALA A 10 -30.06 40.47 -29.82
C ALA A 10 -29.05 39.48 -29.20
N LEU A 11 -27.87 40.01 -28.87
CA LEU A 11 -27.02 39.76 -27.69
C LEU A 11 -27.18 38.40 -26.96
N ALA A 12 -26.15 37.61 -26.72
CA ALA A 12 -24.89 38.03 -26.12
C ALA A 12 -23.75 37.05 -26.46
N LEU A 13 -22.76 37.56 -27.17
CA LEU A 13 -21.41 37.01 -27.24
C LEU A 13 -20.62 37.60 -26.06
N ALA A 14 -20.26 36.78 -25.09
CA ALA A 14 -19.21 37.10 -24.12
C ALA A 14 -18.30 35.87 -24.00
N LEU A 15 -17.42 35.75 -24.99
CA LEU A 15 -16.21 34.94 -24.93
C LEU A 15 -15.24 35.64 -23.97
N MET A 16 -14.97 35.07 -22.79
CA MET A 16 -13.82 35.44 -21.97
C MET A 16 -13.04 34.20 -21.55
N MET A 17 -11.87 34.10 -22.15
CA MET A 17 -10.77 33.19 -21.86
C MET A 17 -10.08 33.61 -20.56
N ALA A 18 -9.93 32.70 -19.59
CA ALA A 18 -8.74 32.51 -18.73
C ALA A 18 -9.11 31.64 -17.51
N GLY A 19 -8.33 30.57 -17.28
CA GLY A 19 -8.53 29.60 -16.19
C GLY A 19 -8.29 30.16 -14.78
N PRO A 20 -8.35 29.28 -13.77
CA PRO A 20 -7.13 28.55 -13.43
C PRO A 20 -7.29 27.03 -13.55
N VAL A 21 -6.26 26.46 -14.18
CA VAL A 21 -5.81 25.08 -13.92
C VAL A 21 -5.55 24.95 -12.41
N MET A 22 -6.45 24.27 -11.70
CA MET A 22 -6.12 23.54 -10.47
C MET A 22 -6.36 22.07 -10.79
N ALA A 23 -5.37 21.34 -11.32
CA ALA A 23 -4.35 20.69 -10.50
C ALA A 23 -4.94 20.02 -9.24
N GLN A 24 -5.94 19.14 -9.40
CA GLN A 24 -6.12 18.06 -8.43
C GLN A 24 -5.05 16.99 -8.69
N ALA A 25 -3.83 17.36 -8.36
CA ALA A 25 -2.81 16.42 -7.97
C ALA A 25 -3.18 15.90 -6.58
N LYS A 26 -3.24 14.57 -6.44
CA LYS A 26 -3.11 13.85 -5.17
C LYS A 26 -4.28 14.00 -4.18
N THR A 27 -5.37 13.29 -4.44
CA THR A 27 -5.93 12.44 -3.37
C THR A 27 -5.13 11.13 -3.42
N GLY A 28 -3.90 11.11 -2.91
CA GLY A 28 -3.76 11.00 -1.46
C GLY A 28 -4.55 9.77 -1.07
N ALA A 29 -4.00 8.58 -1.37
CA ALA A 29 -4.52 7.33 -0.87
C ALA A 29 -4.77 7.55 0.62
N LYS A 30 -6.04 7.66 1.02
CA LYS A 30 -6.43 7.32 2.37
C LYS A 30 -5.99 5.87 2.48
N ALA A 31 -4.80 5.68 3.03
CA ALA A 31 -4.43 4.47 3.71
C ALA A 31 -5.55 4.30 4.73
N THR A 32 -6.58 3.56 4.31
CA THR A 32 -7.49 2.91 5.22
C THR A 32 -6.55 2.30 6.24
N ALA A 33 -6.72 2.68 7.50
CA ALA A 33 -6.13 1.97 8.61
C ALA A 33 -6.76 0.57 8.57
N GLN A 34 -6.29 -0.24 7.62
CA GLN A 34 -6.69 -1.60 7.44
C GLN A 34 -6.09 -2.26 8.65
N THR A 35 -6.97 -2.75 9.52
CA THR A 35 -6.70 -3.69 10.60
C THR A 35 -5.35 -4.36 10.36
N GLN A 36 -4.32 -3.79 11.00
CA GLN A 36 -2.96 -4.25 10.89
C GLN A 36 -3.02 -5.66 11.50
N GLY A 37 -2.83 -6.68 10.66
CA GLY A 37 -2.89 -8.08 11.13
C GLY A 37 -2.04 -8.24 12.38
N LYS A 38 -2.48 -9.05 13.35
CA LYS A 38 -1.70 -9.24 14.57
C LYS A 38 -0.36 -9.91 14.22
N PRO A 39 0.76 -9.52 14.85
CA PRO A 39 2.02 -10.26 14.72
C PRO A 39 1.80 -11.75 15.02
N GLN A 40 2.38 -12.63 14.20
CA GLN A 40 2.47 -14.05 14.57
C GLN A 40 3.34 -14.22 15.82
N THR A 41 3.10 -15.28 16.58
CA THR A 41 3.81 -15.53 17.85
C THR A 41 5.00 -16.48 17.69
N LYS A 42 5.03 -17.27 16.62
CA LYS A 42 6.04 -18.30 16.34
C LYS A 42 6.86 -17.99 15.10
N CYS A 43 8.16 -18.28 15.18
CA CYS A 43 9.09 -18.18 14.07
C CYS A 43 8.78 -19.27 13.04
N PRO A 44 8.57 -18.94 11.75
CA PRO A 44 8.26 -19.95 10.73
C PRO A 44 9.45 -20.85 10.38
N VAL A 45 10.68 -20.42 10.69
CA VAL A 45 11.92 -21.16 10.39
C VAL A 45 12.20 -22.21 11.46
N LEU A 46 12.24 -21.79 12.73
CA LEU A 46 12.68 -22.66 13.85
C LEU A 46 11.58 -22.95 14.89
N GLY A 47 10.39 -22.34 14.79
CA GLY A 47 9.29 -22.54 15.74
C GLY A 47 9.43 -21.85 17.09
N GLY A 48 10.53 -21.12 17.34
CA GLY A 48 10.74 -20.35 18.57
C GLY A 48 9.80 -19.15 18.74
N ASN A 49 9.78 -18.54 19.92
CA ASN A 49 9.05 -17.28 20.16
C ASN A 49 9.70 -16.14 19.36
N ILE A 50 8.90 -15.25 18.78
CA ILE A 50 9.40 -14.15 17.96
C ILE A 50 10.08 -13.03 18.77
N ASP A 51 11.04 -12.38 18.14
CA ASP A 51 11.54 -11.05 18.49
C ASP A 51 11.02 -10.05 17.45
N ARG A 52 10.35 -8.99 17.90
CA ARG A 52 9.77 -7.97 17.02
C ARG A 52 10.82 -7.09 16.33
N ASN A 53 12.08 -7.14 16.77
CA ASN A 53 13.20 -6.43 16.15
C ASN A 53 13.79 -7.20 14.98
N ILE A 54 13.49 -8.50 14.85
CA ILE A 54 14.04 -9.36 13.80
C ILE A 54 12.91 -9.72 12.85
N TYR A 55 12.86 -9.06 11.70
CA TYR A 55 11.78 -9.26 10.74
C TYR A 55 12.24 -9.08 9.29
N ALA A 56 11.44 -9.60 8.37
CA ALA A 56 11.53 -9.37 6.94
C ALA A 56 10.15 -9.01 6.40
N ASP A 57 10.11 -8.02 5.52
CA ASP A 57 8.90 -7.67 4.80
C ASP A 57 8.87 -8.41 3.46
N TYR A 58 7.77 -9.11 3.17
CA TYR A 58 7.60 -9.89 1.94
C TYR A 58 6.14 -9.90 1.49
N LYS A 59 5.89 -9.58 0.21
CA LYS A 59 4.55 -9.49 -0.41
C LYS A 59 3.54 -8.64 0.41
N GLY A 60 4.00 -7.55 1.03
CA GLY A 60 3.16 -6.65 1.83
C GLY A 60 2.84 -7.14 3.25
N TYR A 61 3.51 -8.21 3.69
CA TYR A 61 3.42 -8.74 5.04
C TYR A 61 4.77 -8.61 5.76
N ARG A 62 4.71 -8.40 7.08
CA ARG A 62 5.86 -8.46 7.98
C ARG A 62 5.91 -9.81 8.67
N ILE A 63 7.01 -10.53 8.47
CA ILE A 63 7.31 -11.80 9.11
C ILE A 63 8.39 -11.54 10.15
N TYR A 64 8.13 -11.94 11.39
CA TYR A 64 9.04 -11.82 12.53
C TYR A 64 9.68 -13.18 12.85
N PHE A 65 10.89 -13.14 13.38
CA PHE A 65 11.73 -14.30 13.63
C PHE A 65 12.23 -14.34 15.07
N CYS A 66 12.68 -15.51 15.52
CA CYS A 66 13.15 -15.70 16.90
C CYS A 66 14.62 -15.32 17.13
N CYS A 67 15.45 -15.29 16.08
CA CYS A 67 16.88 -15.02 16.19
C CYS A 67 17.47 -14.48 14.89
N GLN A 68 18.67 -13.92 14.98
CA GLN A 68 19.43 -13.49 13.81
C GLN A 68 19.70 -14.69 12.88
N GLY A 69 19.68 -14.45 11.57
CA GLY A 69 19.89 -15.49 10.55
C GLY A 69 18.62 -16.19 10.09
N CYS A 70 17.56 -16.23 10.89
CA CYS A 70 16.26 -16.73 10.43
C CYS A 70 15.67 -15.89 9.29
N ASP A 71 15.95 -14.58 9.26
CA ASP A 71 15.53 -13.72 8.15
C ASP A 71 16.27 -14.08 6.85
N ALA A 72 17.55 -14.44 6.94
CA ALA A 72 18.34 -14.89 5.81
C ALA A 72 17.86 -16.26 5.30
N GLU A 73 17.55 -17.19 6.20
CA GLU A 73 16.99 -18.49 5.83
C GLU A 73 15.61 -18.34 5.16
N PHE A 74 14.74 -17.50 5.74
CA PHE A 74 13.46 -17.16 5.14
C PHE A 74 13.60 -16.61 3.72
N LYS A 75 14.58 -15.73 3.47
CA LYS A 75 14.80 -15.14 2.14
C LYS A 75 15.23 -16.14 1.08
N LYS A 76 15.78 -17.31 1.46
CA LYS A 76 16.12 -18.38 0.50
C LYS A 76 14.89 -19.03 -0.12
N ASN A 77 13.83 -19.21 0.67
CA ASN A 77 12.58 -19.78 0.19
C ASN A 77 11.36 -19.22 0.95
N PRO A 78 11.00 -17.94 0.71
CA PRO A 78 9.96 -17.27 1.48
C PRO A 78 8.57 -17.84 1.24
N GLU A 79 8.33 -18.42 0.06
CA GLU A 79 7.03 -19.00 -0.31
C GLU A 79 6.73 -20.25 0.51
N MET A 80 7.70 -21.16 0.65
CA MET A 80 7.57 -22.37 1.48
C MET A 80 7.14 -22.04 2.92
N TYR A 81 7.78 -21.04 3.54
CA TYR A 81 7.46 -20.65 4.91
C TYR A 81 6.09 -19.99 5.02
N LEU A 82 5.69 -19.18 4.03
CA LEU A 82 4.35 -18.58 4.01
C LEU A 82 3.25 -19.61 3.82
N GLU A 83 3.46 -20.62 2.98
CA GLU A 83 2.50 -21.73 2.79
C GLU A 83 2.34 -22.53 4.08
N LYS A 84 3.45 -22.84 4.76
CA LYS A 84 3.41 -23.49 6.08
C LYS A 84 2.64 -22.65 7.10
N MET A 85 2.93 -21.35 7.18
CA MET A 85 2.21 -20.44 8.08
C MET A 85 0.71 -20.42 7.78
N LYS A 86 0.32 -20.35 6.50
CA LYS A 86 -1.10 -20.39 6.09
C LYS A 86 -1.76 -21.72 6.45
N ALA A 87 -1.07 -22.85 6.27
CA ALA A 87 -1.56 -24.17 6.66
C ALA A 87 -1.79 -24.27 8.17
N GLU A 88 -0.99 -23.57 8.96
CA GLU A 88 -1.14 -23.43 10.42
C GLU A 88 -2.16 -22.36 10.83
N GLY A 89 -2.85 -21.71 9.88
CA GLY A 89 -3.81 -20.63 10.14
C GLY A 89 -3.16 -19.31 10.58
N ILE A 90 -1.85 -19.19 10.41
CA ILE A 90 -1.07 -18.01 10.78
C ILE A 90 -1.04 -17.03 9.60
N THR A 91 -1.67 -15.88 9.77
CA THR A 91 -1.56 -14.75 8.83
C THR A 91 -0.59 -13.72 9.41
N PRO A 92 0.54 -13.41 8.74
CA PRO A 92 1.47 -12.42 9.24
C PRO A 92 0.87 -11.01 9.25
N GLU A 93 1.48 -10.12 10.03
CA GLU A 93 1.09 -8.71 10.11
C GLU A 93 1.26 -8.02 8.74
N LYS A 94 0.43 -7.01 8.43
CA LYS A 94 0.66 -6.19 7.23
C LYS A 94 1.89 -5.32 7.42
N THR A 95 2.73 -5.21 6.40
CA THR A 95 3.88 -4.31 6.44
C THR A 95 3.41 -2.88 6.76
N PRO A 96 3.90 -2.26 7.84
CA PRO A 96 3.54 -0.89 8.16
C PRO A 96 3.99 0.07 7.07
N ALA A 97 3.17 1.08 6.77
CA ALA A 97 3.46 2.10 5.74
C ALA A 97 4.70 2.96 6.06
N ALA A 98 5.17 2.92 7.31
CA ALA A 98 6.44 3.48 7.74
C ALA A 98 7.40 2.33 8.13
N PRO A 99 8.69 2.38 7.78
CA PRO A 99 9.67 1.44 8.33
C PRO A 99 9.55 1.45 9.85
N ALA A 100 9.44 0.28 10.50
CA ALA A 100 9.51 0.27 11.96
C ALA A 100 10.87 0.87 12.35
N PRO A 101 10.92 1.70 13.41
CA PRO A 101 12.19 2.22 13.90
C PRO A 101 13.05 1.00 14.25
N LYS A 102 14.11 0.78 13.47
CA LYS A 102 15.11 -0.23 13.82
C LYS A 102 15.73 0.24 15.13
N GLY A 103 15.44 -0.47 16.22
CA GLY A 103 16.03 -0.21 17.53
C GLY A 103 17.53 -0.14 17.40
N LYS A 104 18.14 0.85 18.04
CA LYS A 104 19.59 1.08 18.04
C LYS A 104 20.32 -0.05 18.75
#